data_AF-A0A812REC9-F1
#
_entry.id   AF-A0A812REC9-F1
#
_cell.length_a   1.000
_cell.length_b   1.000
_cell.length_c   1.000
_cell.angle_alpha   90.00
_cell.angle_beta   90.00
_cell.angle_gamma   90.00
#
_symmetry.space_group_name_H-M   'P 1'
#
loop_
_entity.id
_entity.type
_entity.pdbx_description
1 polymer ?
#
loop_
_entity_poly.entity_id
_entity_poly.type
_entity_poly.pdbx_seq_one_letter_code
_entity_poly.pdbx_strand_id
1 'polypeptide(L)'
;MGVGPSCAPSSACCKPGEEPGVVEQVEAEAKLGQLEQLPVIKDGDVAAVDTETGGLDRSCTYSTLMEIPDLPTRGSSGATIGMSKTERHTLGRYSHIDMGVARGMSLRKSLEGFGRLWRYNPATWADEDRMSLYNMSTKVTHFQTFVSHTWRSPGRWKVLSLSLQCGWHYGLASWLFAATLCTTLCLADVLPMPLTYRANIMGFVDVCPMGLWIMTCSCLAMGLGLMSTPLWPDRCGRSTDTCFIDVASIHQVDKTLMERGVFGIAGFLSISSEMRILWSSPYFSRLWCVFELAAYKKVNPDGRITFRPLFIEQAVLAMMLCSYLFSFLCLFTRDVFYDNVIVLLLIFAVAWPVAIYVLRMNFRQKHQLLYQLDNFDLDTVKCSQQFDRDFILAAIEKWYGSKQAFVDFVRQDLKYELEKSLSRTRLPNQYLLLLLTPVLSLSAEFFLAAWKGGAPSDALLSFAVGILLGFDVFFIWASNLLMIYLCDVLAPRRSGHLDHLQTLFIMVLIVTTLYVGSVVSARAYQHSLAGALIFLGVSVLLAACMSWLEGRSVASLLRYCRRACSHAEVEFGPEQ
;
A
#
# COMPACT_ATOMS: atom_id res chain seq x y z
N MET A 1 -64.81 -18.57 21.90
CA MET A 1 -63.49 -18.82 21.29
C MET A 1 -62.88 -17.49 20.92
N GLY A 2 -61.60 -17.31 21.21
CA GLY A 2 -60.98 -16.06 21.66
C GLY A 2 -60.94 -14.88 20.69
N VAL A 3 -61.19 -13.71 21.27
CA VAL A 3 -60.93 -12.36 20.76
C VAL A 3 -59.46 -12.01 21.06
N GLY A 4 -58.71 -11.58 20.05
CA GLY A 4 -57.37 -11.03 20.20
C GLY A 4 -57.29 -9.70 19.42
N PRO A 5 -56.90 -8.57 20.04
CA PRO A 5 -56.92 -7.28 19.37
C PRO A 5 -55.56 -6.88 18.77
N SER A 6 -55.70 -6.04 17.76
CA SER A 6 -54.73 -5.27 16.98
C SER A 6 -53.71 -4.48 17.81
N CYS A 7 -52.44 -4.51 17.40
CA CYS A 7 -51.40 -3.58 17.83
C CYS A 7 -51.24 -2.43 16.82
N ALA A 8 -51.33 -1.20 17.32
CA ALA A 8 -50.91 0.03 16.65
C ALA A 8 -49.40 0.28 16.88
N PRO A 9 -48.71 1.05 16.01
CA PRO A 9 -47.31 1.39 16.21
C PRO A 9 -47.18 2.66 17.08
N SER A 10 -46.41 2.58 18.17
CA SER A 10 -46.02 3.73 18.97
C SER A 10 -44.74 4.35 18.44
N SER A 11 -44.82 5.65 18.15
CA SER A 11 -43.71 6.55 17.90
C SER A 11 -42.98 6.85 19.21
N ALA A 12 -41.68 6.59 19.27
CA ALA A 12 -40.80 7.05 20.35
C ALA A 12 -39.60 7.82 19.78
N CYS A 13 -39.51 9.08 20.19
CA CYS A 13 -38.44 10.03 19.91
C CYS A 13 -37.07 9.50 20.33
N CYS A 14 -36.09 9.52 19.41
CA CYS A 14 -34.68 9.39 19.75
C CYS A 14 -34.13 10.75 20.21
N LYS A 15 -33.61 10.80 21.45
CA LYS A 15 -32.64 11.81 21.89
C LYS A 15 -31.23 11.35 21.47
N PRO A 16 -30.33 12.25 21.06
CA PRO A 16 -28.94 11.92 20.79
C PRO A 16 -28.14 11.96 22.09
N GLY A 17 -27.50 10.85 22.46
CA GLY A 17 -26.65 10.76 23.63
C GLY A 17 -25.71 9.56 23.54
N GLU A 18 -24.42 9.86 23.70
CA GLU A 18 -23.31 8.98 24.10
C GLU A 18 -22.71 8.04 23.04
N GLU A 19 -21.54 8.45 22.55
CA GLU A 19 -20.58 7.58 21.86
C GLU A 19 -20.01 6.54 22.83
N PRO A 20 -19.92 5.25 22.45
CA PRO A 20 -19.32 4.24 23.31
C PRO A 20 -17.78 4.28 23.26
N GLY A 21 -17.19 4.68 24.39
CA GLY A 21 -16.26 3.84 25.14
C GLY A 21 -14.81 3.72 24.65
N VAL A 22 -13.96 4.68 25.05
CA VAL A 22 -12.48 4.58 25.11
C VAL A 22 -12.00 3.91 26.42
N VAL A 23 -12.92 3.54 27.31
CA VAL A 23 -12.61 3.15 28.70
C VAL A 23 -12.07 1.72 28.83
N GLU A 24 -12.42 0.81 27.93
CA GLU A 24 -12.04 -0.61 28.06
C GLU A 24 -10.55 -0.89 27.73
N GLN A 25 -9.87 0.05 27.05
CA GLN A 25 -8.46 -0.09 26.71
C GLN A 25 -7.51 0.37 27.83
N VAL A 26 -8.00 1.21 28.75
CA VAL A 26 -7.22 1.71 29.90
C VAL A 26 -7.17 0.68 31.03
N GLU A 27 -8.22 -0.14 31.18
CA GLU A 27 -8.31 -1.13 32.25
C GLU A 27 -7.42 -2.37 32.01
N ALA A 28 -7.09 -2.66 30.74
CA ALA A 28 -6.14 -3.70 30.37
C ALA A 28 -4.67 -3.29 30.62
N GLU A 29 -4.33 -1.99 30.54
CA GLU A 29 -2.99 -1.48 30.88
C GLU A 29 -2.80 -1.34 32.40
N ALA A 30 -3.86 -1.11 33.18
CA ALA A 30 -3.80 -0.98 34.64
C ALA A 30 -3.48 -2.31 35.37
N LYS A 31 -3.83 -3.47 34.80
CA LYS A 31 -3.55 -4.78 35.43
C LYS A 31 -2.13 -5.31 35.22
N LEU A 32 -1.30 -4.64 34.42
CA LEU A 32 0.12 -5.00 34.24
C LEU A 32 1.09 -4.18 35.13
N GLY A 33 0.58 -3.18 35.87
CA GLY A 33 1.39 -2.21 36.62
C GLY A 33 1.54 -2.46 38.14
N GLN A 34 1.17 -3.62 38.67
CA GLN A 34 1.16 -3.88 40.13
C GLN A 34 2.25 -4.81 40.67
N LEU A 35 3.34 -5.04 39.93
CA LEU A 35 4.50 -5.78 40.45
C LEU A 35 5.79 -5.09 40.01
N GLU A 36 6.23 -4.10 40.79
CA GLU A 36 7.65 -3.81 41.08
C GLU A 36 7.76 -2.55 41.94
N GLN A 37 7.89 -2.74 43.26
CA GLN A 37 8.54 -1.76 44.13
C GLN A 37 9.90 -2.33 44.52
N LEU A 38 10.98 -1.79 43.96
CA LEU A 38 12.34 -1.95 44.47
C LEU A 38 13.06 -0.59 44.46
N PRO A 39 14.02 -0.39 45.39
CA PRO A 39 14.41 0.93 45.86
C PRO A 39 15.47 1.61 44.98
N VAL A 40 15.40 2.94 44.98
CA VAL A 40 16.30 3.89 44.31
C VAL A 40 17.73 3.77 44.85
N ILE A 41 18.67 3.41 43.98
CA ILE A 41 20.10 3.58 44.19
C ILE A 41 20.46 5.01 43.73
N LYS A 42 21.09 5.78 44.63
CA LYS A 42 21.66 7.09 44.32
C LYS A 42 23.07 6.90 43.78
N ASP A 43 23.30 7.29 42.53
CA ASP A 43 24.65 7.50 42.00
C ASP A 43 25.01 8.98 42.06
N GLY A 44 26.21 9.23 42.60
CA GLY A 44 26.85 10.53 42.66
C GLY A 44 27.85 10.74 41.53
N ASP A 45 28.03 12.01 41.21
CA ASP A 45 29.22 12.70 40.67
C ASP A 45 30.09 11.98 39.63
N VAL A 46 29.99 12.44 38.39
CA VAL A 46 31.05 12.30 37.38
C VAL A 46 31.46 13.68 36.87
N ALA A 47 32.76 13.93 36.96
CA ALA A 47 33.46 15.16 36.65
C ALA A 47 33.53 15.46 35.14
N ALA A 48 33.67 16.76 34.84
CA ALA A 48 33.86 17.33 33.53
C ALA A 48 35.18 16.88 32.86
N VAL A 49 35.11 16.58 31.56
CA VAL A 49 36.27 16.40 30.69
C VAL A 49 36.12 17.34 29.50
N ASP A 50 37.10 18.23 29.35
CA ASP A 50 37.26 19.16 28.24
C ASP A 50 37.52 18.41 26.93
N THR A 51 36.96 18.91 25.82
CA THR A 51 37.29 18.44 24.47
C THR A 51 37.70 19.62 23.58
N GLU A 52 38.98 19.59 23.22
CA GLU A 52 39.60 20.42 22.20
C GLU A 52 39.03 20.13 20.80
N THR A 53 39.01 21.19 19.99
CA THR A 53 38.49 21.23 18.63
C THR A 53 39.60 20.90 17.64
N GLY A 54 39.48 19.76 16.94
CA GLY A 54 40.34 19.37 15.82
C GLY A 54 39.49 19.06 14.60
N GLY A 55 39.51 19.95 13.61
CA GLY A 55 38.84 19.77 12.32
C GLY A 55 39.49 18.66 11.50
N LEU A 56 38.66 17.79 10.90
CA LEU A 56 39.12 16.78 9.96
C LEU A 56 38.12 16.57 8.82
N ASP A 57 38.75 16.48 7.66
CA ASP A 57 38.29 16.42 6.29
C ASP A 57 37.37 15.21 6.03
N ARG A 58 36.20 15.43 5.41
CA ARG A 58 35.18 14.40 5.15
C ARG A 58 35.41 13.73 3.79
N SER A 59 36.26 12.71 3.81
CA SER A 59 36.33 11.66 2.78
C SER A 59 36.48 10.30 3.48
N CYS A 60 35.39 9.80 4.08
CA CYS A 60 35.38 8.52 4.78
C CYS A 60 34.84 7.41 3.86
N THR A 61 35.76 6.65 3.26
CA THR A 61 35.48 5.35 2.63
C THR A 61 35.18 4.31 3.72
N TYR A 62 33.94 3.80 3.74
CA TYR A 62 33.39 2.82 4.69
C TYR A 62 34.01 1.40 4.63
N SER A 63 35.22 1.26 4.08
CA SER A 63 35.75 -0.04 3.63
C SER A 63 36.62 -0.78 4.66
N THR A 64 37.03 -0.18 5.77
CA THR A 64 38.21 -0.69 6.52
C THR A 64 37.99 -1.04 8.00
N LEU A 65 36.78 -0.97 8.56
CA LEU A 65 36.57 -1.32 9.98
C LEU A 65 35.22 -2.01 10.19
N MET A 66 35.15 -3.31 9.89
CA MET A 66 34.39 -4.34 10.63
C MET A 66 34.65 -5.69 9.96
N GLU A 67 35.68 -6.41 10.39
CA GLU A 67 35.68 -7.86 10.24
C GLU A 67 34.48 -8.39 11.04
N ILE A 68 33.38 -8.65 10.33
CA ILE A 68 32.32 -9.50 10.87
C ILE A 68 32.99 -10.86 11.05
N PRO A 69 33.07 -11.41 12.28
CA PRO A 69 33.69 -12.72 12.50
C PRO A 69 33.10 -13.72 11.51
N ASP A 70 33.98 -14.42 10.80
CA ASP A 70 33.63 -15.35 9.72
C ASP A 70 32.37 -16.14 10.05
N LEU A 71 31.37 -16.02 9.17
CA LEU A 71 30.18 -16.87 9.20
C LEU A 71 30.65 -18.34 9.27
N PRO A 72 30.24 -19.12 10.29
CA PRO A 72 30.78 -20.44 10.52
C PRO A 72 30.61 -21.32 9.28
N THR A 73 31.74 -21.78 8.74
CA THR A 73 31.80 -22.72 7.63
C THR A 73 31.03 -24.01 7.96
N ARG A 74 30.26 -24.47 6.97
CA ARG A 74 29.11 -25.40 7.00
C ARG A 74 29.36 -26.85 7.46
N GLY A 75 30.28 -27.12 8.41
CA GLY A 75 30.89 -28.44 8.59
C GLY A 75 30.60 -29.26 9.86
N SER A 76 29.99 -28.74 10.93
CA SER A 76 29.74 -29.56 12.15
C SER A 76 28.27 -29.57 12.60
N SER A 77 27.60 -30.70 12.39
CA SER A 77 26.23 -30.97 12.90
C SER A 77 26.20 -31.35 14.38
N GLY A 78 26.98 -30.66 15.22
CA GLY A 78 26.76 -30.71 16.66
C GLY A 78 25.44 -30.01 16.98
N ALA A 79 24.55 -30.64 17.73
CA ALA A 79 23.32 -30.00 18.20
C ALA A 79 23.70 -28.75 19.01
N THR A 80 23.64 -27.59 18.37
CA THR A 80 23.92 -26.30 19.01
C THR A 80 22.90 -26.10 20.11
N ILE A 81 23.36 -26.16 21.36
CA ILE A 81 22.60 -25.78 22.54
C ILE A 81 22.10 -24.34 22.31
N GLY A 82 20.79 -24.13 22.43
CA GLY A 82 20.19 -22.82 22.21
C GLY A 82 20.68 -21.82 23.25
N MET A 83 21.26 -20.70 22.81
CA MET A 83 21.70 -19.62 23.70
C MET A 83 20.50 -18.90 24.33
N SER A 84 20.54 -18.71 25.65
CA SER A 84 19.59 -17.89 26.41
C SER A 84 19.71 -16.39 26.08
N LYS A 85 18.70 -15.58 26.41
CA LYS A 85 18.76 -14.11 26.17
C LYS A 85 19.92 -13.44 26.92
N THR A 86 20.20 -13.89 28.14
CA THR A 86 21.27 -13.35 28.97
C THR A 86 22.64 -13.67 28.37
N GLU A 87 22.85 -14.91 27.91
CA GLU A 87 24.08 -15.28 27.20
C GLU A 87 24.25 -14.48 25.90
N ARG A 88 23.18 -14.28 25.12
CA ARG A 88 23.22 -13.44 23.91
C ARG A 88 23.62 -12.02 24.22
N HIS A 89 23.07 -11.44 25.29
CA HIS A 89 23.37 -10.08 25.74
C HIS A 89 24.83 -9.98 26.22
N THR A 90 25.26 -10.83 27.15
CA THR A 90 26.61 -10.81 27.74
C THR A 90 27.70 -11.10 26.71
N LEU A 91 27.47 -12.03 25.78
CA LEU A 91 28.43 -12.33 24.70
C LEU A 91 28.28 -11.37 23.50
N GLY A 92 27.24 -10.53 23.49
CA GLY A 92 26.87 -9.65 22.39
C GLY A 92 26.72 -10.37 21.03
N ARG A 93 26.24 -11.63 21.03
CA ARG A 93 26.04 -12.44 19.82
C ARG A 93 24.64 -12.26 19.24
N TYR A 94 24.27 -11.01 18.95
CA TYR A 94 22.91 -10.65 18.54
C TYR A 94 22.50 -11.27 17.19
N SER A 95 23.41 -11.41 16.24
CA SER A 95 23.14 -11.91 14.87
C SER A 95 23.16 -13.44 14.75
N HIS A 96 23.49 -14.19 15.82
CA HIS A 96 23.56 -15.64 15.76
C HIS A 96 22.15 -16.25 15.69
N ILE A 97 21.87 -16.93 14.58
CA ILE A 97 20.61 -17.65 14.37
C ILE A 97 20.69 -19.08 14.88
N ASP A 98 19.64 -19.50 15.57
CA ASP A 98 19.42 -20.89 15.89
C ASP A 98 18.51 -21.50 14.81
N MET A 99 19.11 -22.24 13.88
CA MET A 99 18.39 -22.81 12.75
C MET A 99 17.32 -23.82 13.18
N GLY A 100 17.36 -24.33 14.42
CA GLY A 100 16.34 -25.21 14.96
C GLY A 100 14.98 -24.53 15.15
N VAL A 101 14.97 -23.20 15.33
CA VAL A 101 13.75 -22.39 15.52
C VAL A 101 13.36 -21.57 14.29
N ALA A 102 14.16 -21.60 13.22
CA ALA A 102 13.89 -20.88 11.99
C ALA A 102 12.70 -21.49 11.25
N ARG A 103 11.57 -20.78 11.25
CA ARG A 103 10.34 -21.19 10.55
C ARG A 103 9.76 -20.06 9.74
N GLY A 104 9.16 -20.40 8.60
CA GLY A 104 8.51 -19.44 7.70
C GLY A 104 7.19 -19.96 7.16
N MET A 105 6.36 -19.06 6.65
CA MET A 105 5.09 -19.40 6.01
C MET A 105 4.94 -18.64 4.69
N SER A 106 4.10 -19.13 3.77
CA SER A 106 3.74 -18.38 2.57
C SER A 106 2.97 -17.11 2.95
N LEU A 107 3.29 -15.97 2.32
CA LEU A 107 2.54 -14.73 2.55
C LEU A 107 1.07 -14.88 2.16
N ARG A 108 0.76 -15.67 1.12
CA ARG A 108 -0.64 -15.98 0.73
C ARG A 108 -1.36 -16.80 1.78
N LYS A 109 -0.67 -17.78 2.38
CA LYS A 109 -1.21 -18.59 3.47
C LYS A 109 -1.56 -17.73 4.69
N SER A 110 -0.84 -16.64 4.93
CA SER A 110 -1.17 -15.67 5.99
C SER A 110 -2.51 -14.95 5.77
N LEU A 111 -3.06 -15.01 4.56
CA LEU A 111 -4.36 -14.42 4.17
C LEU A 111 -5.51 -15.43 4.23
N GLU A 112 -5.27 -16.70 4.56
CA GLU A 112 -6.33 -17.67 4.81
C GLU A 112 -7.28 -17.20 5.93
N GLY A 113 -8.54 -17.64 5.86
CA GLY A 113 -9.58 -17.20 6.79
C GLY A 113 -9.82 -15.69 6.76
N PHE A 114 -9.78 -15.08 5.56
CA PHE A 114 -9.89 -13.63 5.36
C PHE A 114 -8.85 -12.82 6.14
N GLY A 115 -7.63 -13.35 6.21
CA GLY A 115 -6.53 -12.77 6.96
C GLY A 115 -6.78 -12.71 8.46
N ARG A 116 -7.37 -13.76 9.05
CA ARG A 116 -7.60 -13.89 10.50
C ARG A 116 -6.33 -13.53 11.28
N LEU A 117 -5.17 -14.01 10.83
CA LEU A 117 -3.85 -13.71 11.38
C LEU A 117 -3.61 -12.21 11.56
N TRP A 118 -3.94 -11.41 10.54
CA TRP A 118 -3.66 -9.99 10.53
C TRP A 118 -4.71 -9.16 11.25
N ARG A 119 -5.97 -9.61 11.22
CA ARG A 119 -7.14 -8.88 11.74
C ARG A 119 -7.22 -8.84 13.26
N TYR A 120 -6.73 -9.87 13.93
CA TYR A 120 -6.86 -10.04 15.37
C TYR A 120 -5.49 -10.05 16.02
N ASN A 121 -5.39 -9.47 17.23
CA ASN A 121 -4.16 -9.50 17.99
C ASN A 121 -3.92 -10.95 18.49
N PRO A 122 -2.81 -11.59 18.12
CA PRO A 122 -2.54 -12.96 18.54
C PRO A 122 -2.46 -13.17 20.05
N ALA A 123 -2.18 -12.10 20.81
CA ALA A 123 -2.15 -12.15 22.27
C ALA A 123 -3.53 -12.48 22.88
N THR A 124 -4.63 -12.31 22.14
CA THR A 124 -6.00 -12.62 22.61
C THR A 124 -6.45 -14.02 22.21
N TRP A 125 -5.60 -14.82 21.57
CA TRP A 125 -5.96 -16.15 21.08
C TRP A 125 -5.68 -17.22 22.14
N ALA A 126 -6.49 -18.28 22.12
CA ALA A 126 -6.25 -19.47 22.93
C ALA A 126 -4.92 -20.15 22.53
N ASP A 127 -4.32 -20.89 23.46
CA ASP A 127 -3.03 -21.55 23.26
C ASP A 127 -3.08 -22.53 22.09
N GLU A 128 -4.21 -23.22 21.90
CA GLU A 128 -4.43 -24.15 20.79
C GLU A 128 -4.43 -23.44 19.43
N ASP A 129 -5.09 -22.28 19.34
CA ASP A 129 -5.12 -21.44 18.13
C ASP A 129 -3.72 -20.91 17.80
N ARG A 130 -2.98 -20.46 18.81
CA ARG A 130 -1.59 -19.99 18.67
C ARG A 130 -0.65 -21.11 18.23
N MET A 131 -0.85 -22.32 18.77
CA MET A 131 -0.09 -23.50 18.38
C MET A 131 -0.42 -23.98 16.96
N SER A 132 -1.70 -23.95 16.59
CA SER A 132 -2.16 -24.23 15.23
C SER A 132 -1.49 -23.29 14.23
N LEU A 133 -1.41 -22.00 14.55
CA LEU A 133 -0.73 -21.03 13.71
C LEU A 133 0.78 -21.32 13.57
N TYR A 134 1.47 -21.69 14.64
CA TYR A 134 2.86 -22.12 14.58
C TYR A 134 3.05 -23.41 13.74
N ASN A 135 2.10 -24.33 13.81
CA ASN A 135 2.10 -25.55 13.00
C ASN A 135 1.85 -25.27 11.50
N MET A 136 1.24 -24.14 11.15
CA MET A 136 1.08 -23.73 9.76
C MET A 136 2.38 -23.25 9.11
N SER A 137 3.36 -22.78 9.89
CA SER A 137 4.71 -22.46 9.41
C SER A 137 5.54 -23.73 9.28
N THR A 138 6.61 -23.69 8.48
CA THR A 138 7.50 -24.83 8.23
C THR A 138 8.92 -24.45 8.57
N LYS A 139 9.79 -25.42 8.90
CA LYS A 139 11.22 -25.15 9.13
C LYS A 139 11.87 -24.70 7.82
N VAL A 140 12.67 -23.65 7.88
CA VAL A 140 13.30 -23.06 6.69
C VAL A 140 14.75 -22.72 6.95
N THR A 141 15.56 -22.76 5.89
CA THR A 141 16.96 -22.34 5.96
C THR A 141 17.15 -20.87 5.57
N HIS A 142 16.14 -20.27 4.95
CA HIS A 142 16.21 -18.95 4.32
C HIS A 142 14.82 -18.33 4.22
N PHE A 143 14.73 -17.00 4.35
CA PHE A 143 13.50 -16.24 4.12
C PHE A 143 13.62 -15.41 2.84
N GLN A 144 12.60 -15.48 1.99
CA GLN A 144 12.51 -14.56 0.86
C GLN A 144 12.16 -13.15 1.34
N THR A 145 11.32 -13.04 2.35
CA THR A 145 10.87 -11.75 2.89
C THR A 145 10.72 -11.81 4.41
N PHE A 146 11.29 -10.85 5.13
CA PHE A 146 10.95 -10.57 6.51
C PHE A 146 9.87 -9.50 6.56
N VAL A 147 8.69 -9.83 7.09
CA VAL A 147 7.56 -8.88 7.13
C VAL A 147 7.58 -8.13 8.46
N SER A 148 8.18 -6.94 8.44
CA SER A 148 8.17 -6.03 9.59
C SER A 148 6.92 -5.18 9.59
N HIS A 149 6.27 -5.07 10.75
CA HIS A 149 5.00 -4.37 10.88
C HIS A 149 4.70 -4.00 12.34
N THR A 150 3.60 -3.28 12.56
CA THR A 150 3.10 -3.00 13.92
C THR A 150 1.68 -3.51 14.13
N TRP A 151 1.44 -4.15 15.27
CA TRP A 151 0.13 -4.63 15.69
C TRP A 151 -0.84 -3.50 16.11
N ARG A 152 -0.34 -2.28 16.33
CA ARG A 152 -1.18 -1.10 16.61
C ARG A 152 -2.07 -0.67 15.44
N SER A 153 -1.71 -1.06 14.23
CA SER A 153 -2.42 -0.65 13.02
C SER A 153 -3.54 -1.62 12.69
N PRO A 154 -4.73 -1.12 12.27
CA PRO A 154 -5.88 -1.96 12.00
C PRO A 154 -5.54 -3.07 11.00
N GLY A 155 -5.75 -4.32 11.42
CA GLY A 155 -5.39 -5.50 10.64
C GLY A 155 -6.05 -5.59 9.27
N ARG A 156 -7.28 -5.07 9.13
CA ARG A 156 -8.01 -5.01 7.85
C ARG A 156 -7.22 -4.32 6.73
N TRP A 157 -6.40 -3.34 7.06
CA TRP A 157 -5.59 -2.63 6.07
C TRP A 157 -4.35 -3.42 5.66
N LYS A 158 -3.80 -4.24 6.55
CA LYS A 158 -2.77 -5.22 6.19
C LYS A 158 -3.33 -6.28 5.27
N VAL A 159 -4.52 -6.82 5.58
CA VAL A 159 -5.21 -7.79 4.70
C VAL A 159 -5.45 -7.18 3.33
N LEU A 160 -6.03 -5.97 3.24
CA LEU A 160 -6.24 -5.30 1.97
C LEU A 160 -4.93 -5.11 1.18
N SER A 161 -3.89 -4.60 1.85
CA SER A 161 -2.59 -4.33 1.24
C SER A 161 -1.96 -5.61 0.69
N LEU A 162 -1.93 -6.67 1.50
CA LEU A 162 -1.37 -7.97 1.13
C LEU A 162 -2.20 -8.67 0.05
N SER A 163 -3.54 -8.62 0.11
CA SER A 163 -4.42 -9.18 -0.92
C SER A 163 -4.22 -8.50 -2.27
N LEU A 164 -4.07 -7.17 -2.32
CA LEU A 164 -3.77 -6.48 -3.57
C LEU A 164 -2.36 -6.77 -4.07
N GLN A 165 -1.36 -6.82 -3.18
CA GLN A 165 0.02 -7.14 -3.56
C GLN A 165 0.15 -8.56 -4.12
N CYS A 166 -0.54 -9.54 -3.52
CA CYS A 166 -0.44 -10.95 -3.89
C CYS A 166 -1.48 -11.38 -4.93
N GLY A 167 -2.56 -10.60 -5.10
CA GLY A 167 -3.78 -11.04 -5.77
C GLY A 167 -4.20 -10.26 -7.01
N TRP A 168 -3.55 -9.13 -7.31
CA TRP A 168 -3.97 -8.25 -8.41
C TRP A 168 -4.10 -8.98 -9.76
N HIS A 169 -3.19 -9.92 -10.07
CA HIS A 169 -3.24 -10.68 -11.32
C HIS A 169 -4.40 -11.68 -11.34
N TYR A 170 -4.78 -12.26 -10.20
CA TYR A 170 -5.98 -13.10 -10.11
C TYR A 170 -7.24 -12.25 -10.26
N GLY A 171 -7.28 -11.06 -9.65
CA GLY A 171 -8.34 -10.08 -9.87
C GLY A 171 -8.53 -9.74 -11.35
N LEU A 172 -7.44 -9.37 -12.04
CA LEU A 172 -7.47 -9.06 -13.48
C LEU A 172 -7.85 -10.27 -14.33
N ALA A 173 -7.33 -11.46 -14.03
CA ALA A 173 -7.65 -12.67 -14.78
C ALA A 173 -9.14 -13.05 -14.62
N SER A 174 -9.67 -12.99 -13.39
CA SER A 174 -11.08 -13.24 -13.12
C SER A 174 -11.98 -12.18 -13.78
N TRP A 175 -11.58 -10.91 -13.75
CA TRP A 175 -12.26 -9.82 -14.47
C TRP A 175 -12.31 -10.09 -15.98
N LEU A 176 -11.16 -10.39 -16.60
CA LEU A 176 -11.06 -10.63 -18.04
C LEU A 176 -11.89 -11.84 -18.45
N PHE A 177 -11.83 -12.92 -17.66
CA PHE A 177 -12.64 -14.12 -17.87
C PHE A 177 -14.13 -13.81 -17.84
N ALA A 178 -14.60 -13.11 -16.79
CA ALA A 178 -16.01 -12.74 -16.67
C ALA A 178 -16.47 -11.82 -17.80
N ALA A 179 -15.68 -10.81 -18.16
CA ALA A 179 -15.99 -9.91 -19.25
C ALA A 179 -16.14 -10.67 -20.59
N THR A 180 -15.20 -11.57 -20.88
CA THR A 180 -15.21 -12.39 -22.11
C THR A 180 -16.40 -13.36 -22.13
N LEU A 181 -16.68 -14.02 -20.99
CA LEU A 181 -17.80 -14.94 -20.86
C LEU A 181 -19.14 -14.22 -21.05
N CYS A 182 -19.37 -13.11 -20.37
CA CYS A 182 -20.59 -12.30 -20.52
C CYS A 182 -20.75 -11.78 -21.94
N THR A 183 -19.66 -11.31 -22.57
CA THR A 183 -19.68 -10.89 -23.98
C THR A 183 -20.15 -12.03 -24.89
N THR A 184 -19.57 -13.21 -24.71
CA THR A 184 -19.90 -14.41 -25.51
C THR A 184 -21.36 -14.83 -25.30
N LEU A 185 -21.84 -14.84 -24.06
CA LEU A 185 -23.21 -15.23 -23.74
C LEU A 185 -24.25 -14.23 -24.25
N CYS A 186 -23.95 -12.93 -24.23
CA CYS A 186 -24.79 -11.92 -24.89
C CYS A 186 -24.78 -12.10 -26.42
N LEU A 187 -23.61 -12.33 -27.03
CA LEU A 187 -23.51 -12.59 -28.48
C LEU A 187 -24.29 -13.84 -28.92
N ALA A 188 -24.37 -14.85 -28.05
CA ALA A 188 -25.15 -16.06 -28.26
C ALA A 188 -26.63 -15.94 -27.87
N ASP A 189 -27.12 -14.75 -27.51
CA ASP A 189 -28.50 -14.48 -27.09
C ASP A 189 -28.96 -15.30 -25.87
N VAL A 190 -28.02 -15.74 -25.04
CA VAL A 190 -28.28 -16.44 -23.77
C VAL A 190 -28.59 -15.45 -22.66
N LEU A 191 -27.84 -14.35 -22.60
CA LEU A 191 -28.08 -13.26 -21.64
C LEU A 191 -28.95 -12.17 -22.28
N PRO A 192 -30.04 -11.72 -21.62
CA PRO A 192 -30.91 -10.70 -22.17
C PRO A 192 -30.24 -9.33 -22.16
N MET A 193 -30.59 -8.45 -23.10
CA MET A 193 -30.05 -7.09 -23.19
C MET A 193 -31.18 -6.07 -22.99
N PRO A 194 -31.61 -5.81 -21.74
CA PRO A 194 -32.86 -5.09 -21.46
C PRO A 194 -32.77 -3.57 -21.66
N LEU A 195 -31.56 -3.02 -21.82
CA LEU A 195 -31.35 -1.59 -21.99
C LEU A 195 -31.24 -1.22 -23.46
N THR A 196 -31.28 0.07 -23.76
CA THR A 196 -31.11 0.58 -25.13
C THR A 196 -29.90 1.50 -25.24
N TYR A 197 -29.22 1.44 -26.38
CA TYR A 197 -28.10 2.30 -26.72
C TYR A 197 -28.33 2.89 -28.10
N ARG A 198 -28.51 4.20 -28.19
CA ARG A 198 -28.54 4.91 -29.47
C ARG A 198 -27.11 5.10 -29.97
N ALA A 199 -26.68 4.19 -30.85
CA ALA A 199 -25.39 4.26 -31.51
C ALA A 199 -25.39 5.40 -32.52
N ASN A 200 -24.29 6.15 -32.56
CA ASN A 200 -23.97 7.10 -33.61
C ASN A 200 -22.46 6.99 -33.85
N ILE A 201 -22.05 6.20 -34.84
CA ILE A 201 -20.66 5.80 -35.09
C ILE A 201 -20.41 5.76 -36.60
N MET A 202 -19.58 6.66 -37.15
CA MET A 202 -19.25 6.66 -38.59
C MET A 202 -20.48 6.61 -39.53
N GLY A 203 -21.54 7.33 -39.18
CA GLY A 203 -22.80 7.35 -39.96
C GLY A 203 -23.73 6.17 -39.68
N PHE A 204 -23.31 5.16 -38.92
CA PHE A 204 -24.21 4.16 -38.35
C PHE A 204 -25.01 4.80 -37.21
N VAL A 205 -26.31 4.98 -37.44
CA VAL A 205 -27.25 5.55 -36.46
C VAL A 205 -28.39 4.56 -36.25
N ASP A 206 -28.37 3.87 -35.10
CA ASP A 206 -29.38 2.87 -34.77
C ASP A 206 -29.62 2.79 -33.25
N VAL A 207 -30.75 2.19 -32.85
CA VAL A 207 -31.07 1.87 -31.46
C VAL A 207 -30.71 0.41 -31.22
N CYS A 208 -29.58 0.19 -30.56
CA CYS A 208 -29.03 -1.12 -30.29
C CYS A 208 -29.49 -1.64 -28.91
N PRO A 209 -29.75 -2.95 -28.76
CA PRO A 209 -29.95 -3.54 -27.44
C PRO A 209 -28.64 -3.48 -26.63
N MET A 210 -28.72 -3.22 -25.33
CA MET A 210 -27.56 -3.07 -24.43
C MET A 210 -27.73 -3.91 -23.14
N GLY A 211 -26.63 -4.51 -22.69
CA GLY A 211 -26.56 -5.29 -21.46
C GLY A 211 -26.04 -4.48 -20.25
N LEU A 212 -25.97 -5.16 -19.11
CA LEU A 212 -25.31 -4.69 -17.88
C LEU A 212 -24.40 -5.77 -17.26
N TRP A 213 -24.27 -6.89 -17.96
CA TRP A 213 -23.67 -8.12 -17.46
C TRP A 213 -22.15 -8.06 -17.42
N ILE A 214 -21.51 -7.48 -18.43
CA ILE A 214 -20.06 -7.29 -18.45
C ILE A 214 -19.67 -6.44 -17.24
N MET A 215 -20.36 -5.33 -16.98
CA MET A 215 -20.07 -4.48 -15.83
C MET A 215 -20.26 -5.20 -14.49
N THR A 216 -21.46 -5.75 -14.26
CA THR A 216 -21.83 -6.37 -12.97
C THR A 216 -21.00 -7.62 -12.68
N CYS A 217 -20.92 -8.56 -13.62
CA CYS A 217 -20.19 -9.80 -13.42
C CYS A 217 -18.69 -9.55 -13.31
N SER A 218 -18.11 -8.60 -14.07
CA SER A 218 -16.68 -8.33 -13.98
C SER A 218 -16.29 -7.59 -12.69
N CYS A 219 -17.17 -6.72 -12.14
CA CYS A 219 -16.98 -6.14 -10.82
C CYS A 219 -16.95 -7.22 -9.73
N LEU A 220 -17.91 -8.15 -9.75
CA LEU A 220 -17.98 -9.26 -8.80
C LEU A 220 -16.77 -10.20 -8.95
N ALA A 221 -16.43 -10.56 -10.19
CA ALA A 221 -15.30 -11.43 -10.49
C ALA A 221 -13.96 -10.81 -10.09
N MET A 222 -13.78 -9.49 -10.23
CA MET A 222 -12.61 -8.77 -9.71
C MET A 222 -12.47 -8.94 -8.19
N GLY A 223 -13.55 -8.69 -7.44
CA GLY A 223 -13.57 -8.84 -5.99
C GLY A 223 -13.28 -10.28 -5.56
N LEU A 224 -13.96 -11.25 -6.18
CA LEU A 224 -13.76 -12.68 -5.90
C LEU A 224 -12.34 -13.14 -6.28
N GLY A 225 -11.81 -12.67 -7.40
CA GLY A 225 -10.44 -12.94 -7.84
C GLY A 225 -9.42 -12.48 -6.80
N LEU A 226 -9.54 -11.25 -6.29
CA LEU A 226 -8.70 -10.73 -5.22
C LEU A 226 -8.84 -11.54 -3.91
N MET A 227 -10.06 -11.90 -3.53
CA MET A 227 -10.34 -12.66 -2.29
C MET A 227 -9.90 -14.12 -2.39
N SER A 228 -9.86 -14.69 -3.59
CA SER A 228 -9.44 -16.08 -3.83
C SER A 228 -7.93 -16.28 -3.77
N THR A 229 -7.13 -15.21 -3.66
CA THR A 229 -5.64 -15.25 -3.59
C THR A 229 -5.06 -16.35 -2.69
N PRO A 230 -5.59 -16.62 -1.47
CA PRO A 230 -5.06 -17.67 -0.61
C PRO A 230 -5.30 -19.09 -1.13
N LEU A 231 -6.30 -19.28 -2.01
CA LEU A 231 -6.70 -20.58 -2.54
C LEU A 231 -5.85 -21.02 -3.74
N TRP A 232 -5.18 -20.06 -4.40
CA TRP A 232 -4.40 -20.36 -5.59
C TRP A 232 -3.05 -20.97 -5.22
N PRO A 233 -2.68 -22.10 -5.85
CA PRO A 233 -1.42 -22.76 -5.56
C PRO A 233 -0.24 -21.85 -5.94
N ASP A 234 0.89 -22.04 -5.27
CA ASP A 234 2.14 -21.30 -5.53
C ASP A 234 2.81 -21.65 -6.89
N ARG A 235 2.05 -22.23 -7.83
CA ARG A 235 2.54 -22.99 -8.99
C ARG A 235 3.05 -22.16 -10.17
N CYS A 236 3.10 -20.84 -10.10
CA CYS A 236 3.69 -20.01 -11.16
C CYS A 236 5.13 -19.57 -10.85
N GLY A 237 6.00 -20.53 -10.53
CA GLY A 237 7.41 -20.57 -10.95
C GLY A 237 8.41 -19.52 -10.46
N ARG A 238 8.06 -18.55 -9.61
CA ARG A 238 9.02 -17.60 -9.03
C ARG A 238 9.06 -17.75 -7.53
N SER A 239 10.19 -18.26 -7.02
CA SER A 239 10.66 -18.25 -5.63
C SER A 239 9.60 -18.56 -4.57
N THR A 240 9.81 -19.61 -3.77
CA THR A 240 8.98 -19.85 -2.57
C THR A 240 8.76 -18.53 -1.81
N ASP A 241 7.51 -18.09 -1.69
CA ASP A 241 7.09 -16.85 -1.00
C ASP A 241 7.14 -17.02 0.53
N THR A 242 8.18 -17.72 0.97
CA THR A 242 8.47 -18.03 2.35
C THR A 242 8.86 -16.74 3.03
N CYS A 243 7.99 -16.29 3.92
CA CYS A 243 8.19 -15.10 4.71
C CYS A 243 8.29 -15.42 6.19
N PHE A 244 9.07 -14.59 6.89
CA PHE A 244 9.04 -14.52 8.34
C PHE A 244 7.91 -13.58 8.75
N ILE A 245 6.97 -14.14 9.53
CA ILE A 245 5.89 -13.41 10.19
C ILE A 245 6.00 -13.77 11.68
N ASP A 246 6.29 -12.78 12.51
CA ASP A 246 6.58 -12.89 13.94
C ASP A 246 5.68 -13.92 14.67
N VAL A 247 4.37 -13.74 14.61
CA VAL A 247 3.39 -14.59 15.32
C VAL A 247 3.39 -16.04 14.84
N ALA A 248 3.59 -16.28 13.55
CA ALA A 248 3.53 -17.64 12.98
C ALA A 248 4.88 -18.36 13.01
N SER A 249 5.96 -17.59 13.05
CA SER A 249 7.34 -18.08 12.93
C SER A 249 7.97 -18.31 14.31
N ILE A 250 7.57 -17.53 15.32
CA ILE A 250 8.00 -17.69 16.71
C ILE A 250 6.96 -18.50 17.48
N HIS A 251 7.41 -19.46 18.28
CA HIS A 251 6.53 -20.27 19.12
C HIS A 251 5.86 -19.40 20.18
N GLN A 252 4.53 -19.28 20.18
CA GLN A 252 3.81 -18.35 21.06
C GLN A 252 3.37 -18.97 22.41
N VAL A 253 3.53 -20.29 22.59
CA VAL A 253 3.07 -21.03 23.80
C VAL A 253 4.24 -21.42 24.72
N ASP A 254 5.22 -22.18 24.20
CA ASP A 254 6.49 -22.48 24.87
C ASP A 254 7.34 -21.21 25.05
N LYS A 255 7.49 -20.79 26.31
CA LYS A 255 8.22 -19.57 26.69
C LYS A 255 9.70 -19.60 26.32
N THR A 256 10.35 -20.76 26.37
CA THR A 256 11.78 -20.91 26.05
C THR A 256 12.00 -20.77 24.55
N LEU A 257 11.14 -21.39 23.74
CA LEU A 257 11.19 -21.23 22.28
C LEU A 257 10.77 -19.82 21.85
N MET A 258 9.79 -19.22 22.53
CA MET A 258 9.39 -17.82 22.30
C MET A 258 10.58 -16.88 22.54
N GLU A 259 11.25 -17.01 23.68
CA GLU A 259 12.41 -16.21 24.04
C GLU A 259 13.55 -16.38 23.02
N ARG A 260 13.87 -17.63 22.64
CA ARG A 260 14.86 -17.92 21.59
C ARG A 260 14.52 -17.27 20.26
N GLY A 261 13.24 -17.22 19.89
CA GLY A 261 12.76 -16.57 18.69
C GLY A 261 12.86 -15.04 18.76
N VAL A 262 12.36 -14.42 19.83
CA VAL A 262 12.33 -12.95 20.01
C VAL A 262 13.76 -12.39 20.04
N PHE A 263 14.64 -12.94 20.88
CA PHE A 263 16.02 -12.50 20.96
C PHE A 263 16.91 -13.06 19.84
N GLY A 264 16.32 -13.83 18.92
CA GLY A 264 16.91 -14.35 17.69
C GLY A 264 16.54 -13.57 16.42
N ILE A 265 15.75 -12.50 16.52
CA ILE A 265 15.25 -11.73 15.36
C ILE A 265 16.38 -11.25 14.43
N ALA A 266 17.49 -10.74 14.97
CA ALA A 266 18.61 -10.29 14.13
C ALA A 266 19.26 -11.45 13.34
N GLY A 267 19.19 -12.67 13.86
CA GLY A 267 19.55 -13.88 13.12
C GLY A 267 18.56 -14.22 12.01
N PHE A 268 17.25 -14.07 12.23
CA PHE A 268 16.26 -14.24 11.16
C PHE A 268 16.42 -13.20 10.05
N LEU A 269 16.78 -11.96 10.41
CA LEU A 269 17.08 -10.91 9.46
C LEU A 269 18.31 -11.22 8.61
N SER A 270 19.36 -11.84 9.16
CA SER A 270 20.58 -12.18 8.40
C SER A 270 20.38 -13.27 7.35
N ILE A 271 19.35 -14.11 7.50
CA ILE A 271 18.95 -15.09 6.49
C ILE A 271 17.74 -14.64 5.66
N SER A 272 17.43 -13.35 5.64
CA SER A 272 16.31 -12.77 4.87
C SER A 272 16.82 -11.99 3.66
N SER A 273 16.30 -12.28 2.46
CA SER A 273 16.68 -11.56 1.23
C SER A 273 16.09 -10.15 1.11
N GLU A 274 14.92 -9.91 1.70
CA GLU A 274 14.20 -8.64 1.64
C GLU A 274 13.59 -8.35 3.02
N MET A 275 13.72 -7.12 3.50
CA MET A 275 12.89 -6.62 4.60
C MET A 275 11.72 -5.83 4.00
N ARG A 276 10.50 -6.32 4.21
CA ARG A 276 9.27 -5.66 3.77
C ARG A 276 8.58 -5.00 4.95
N ILE A 277 8.46 -3.68 4.88
CA ILE A 277 7.84 -2.88 5.94
C ILE A 277 6.39 -2.56 5.56
N LEU A 278 5.43 -3.14 6.29
CA LEU A 278 4.02 -2.76 6.20
C LEU A 278 3.79 -1.50 7.04
N TRP A 279 4.09 -0.34 6.44
CA TRP A 279 4.18 0.90 7.18
C TRP A 279 2.83 1.52 7.49
N SER A 280 2.79 2.15 8.67
CA SER A 280 1.71 2.99 9.16
C SER A 280 2.29 4.00 10.17
N SER A 281 1.57 5.08 10.46
CA SER A 281 2.01 6.15 11.37
C SER A 281 2.66 5.68 12.69
N PRO A 282 2.14 4.65 13.42
CA PRO A 282 2.77 4.23 14.68
C PRO A 282 4.04 3.39 14.52
N TYR A 283 4.50 3.04 13.31
CA TYR A 283 5.63 2.14 13.09
C TYR A 283 6.93 2.67 13.73
N PHE A 284 7.34 3.90 13.40
CA PHE A 284 8.56 4.52 13.94
C PHE A 284 8.46 4.93 15.42
N SER A 285 7.27 4.82 16.03
CA SER A 285 7.10 5.04 17.47
C SER A 285 7.44 3.81 18.33
N ARG A 286 7.79 2.68 17.72
CA ARG A 286 8.07 1.41 18.41
C ARG A 286 9.54 1.03 18.28
N LEU A 287 10.19 0.83 19.44
CA LEU A 287 11.61 0.50 19.50
C LEU A 287 11.96 -0.77 18.71
N TRP A 288 11.18 -1.84 18.89
CA TRP A 288 11.38 -3.12 18.18
C TRP A 288 11.34 -2.97 16.64
N CYS A 289 10.38 -2.22 16.10
CA CYS A 289 10.28 -2.00 14.65
C CYS A 289 11.50 -1.26 14.09
N VAL A 290 11.98 -0.26 14.83
CA VAL A 290 13.17 0.52 14.46
C VAL A 290 14.44 -0.32 14.60
N PHE A 291 14.52 -1.15 15.64
CA PHE A 291 15.61 -2.11 15.83
C PHE A 291 15.68 -3.15 14.72
N GLU A 292 14.56 -3.73 14.28
CA GLU A 292 14.52 -4.66 13.15
C GLU A 292 15.14 -4.05 11.89
N LEU A 293 14.85 -2.77 11.64
CA LEU A 293 15.37 -2.04 10.48
C LEU A 293 16.87 -1.81 10.58
N ALA A 294 17.34 -1.39 11.75
CA ALA A 294 18.75 -1.22 12.07
C ALA A 294 19.52 -2.53 11.93
N ALA A 295 19.01 -3.59 12.58
CA ALA A 295 19.57 -4.92 12.58
C ALA A 295 19.68 -5.45 11.15
N TYR A 296 18.61 -5.32 10.34
CA TYR A 296 18.58 -5.79 8.96
C TYR A 296 19.66 -5.12 8.13
N LYS A 297 19.81 -3.80 8.20
CA LYS A 297 20.83 -3.09 7.42
C LYS A 297 22.23 -3.43 7.88
N LYS A 298 22.43 -3.66 9.19
CA LYS A 298 23.74 -4.05 9.73
C LYS A 298 24.16 -5.44 9.29
N VAL A 299 23.25 -6.41 9.32
CA VAL A 299 23.53 -7.80 8.96
C VAL A 299 23.38 -8.08 7.46
N ASN A 300 22.72 -7.19 6.71
CA ASN A 300 22.62 -7.21 5.25
C ASN A 300 22.86 -5.78 4.70
N PRO A 301 24.12 -5.32 4.56
CA PRO A 301 24.43 -3.98 4.05
C PRO A 301 23.81 -3.71 2.66
N ASP A 302 23.85 -4.72 1.79
CA ASP A 302 23.25 -4.69 0.45
C ASP A 302 21.80 -5.23 0.41
N GLY A 303 21.24 -5.54 1.57
CA GLY A 303 19.91 -6.08 1.73
C GLY A 303 18.85 -5.12 1.21
N ARG A 304 17.86 -5.66 0.49
CA ARG A 304 16.75 -4.86 -0.05
C ARG A 304 15.74 -4.51 1.05
N ILE A 305 15.48 -3.22 1.27
CA ILE A 305 14.36 -2.75 2.10
C ILE A 305 13.24 -2.29 1.17
N THR A 306 12.08 -2.95 1.25
CA THR A 306 10.89 -2.56 0.48
C THR A 306 9.86 -1.96 1.42
N PHE A 307 9.51 -0.71 1.18
CA PHE A 307 8.51 -0.01 1.95
C PHE A 307 7.12 -0.14 1.31
N ARG A 308 6.13 -0.62 2.07
CA ARG A 308 4.74 -0.83 1.63
C ARG A 308 3.80 -0.07 2.57
N PRO A 309 3.55 1.23 2.32
CA PRO A 309 2.61 1.99 3.11
C PRO A 309 1.19 1.45 2.94
N LEU A 310 0.53 1.11 4.05
CA LEU A 310 -0.83 0.53 4.04
C LEU A 310 -1.90 1.44 3.42
N PHE A 311 -1.58 2.73 3.25
CA PHE A 311 -2.49 3.71 2.68
C PHE A 311 -2.58 3.64 1.15
N ILE A 312 -1.57 3.09 0.46
CA ILE A 312 -1.57 3.03 -1.00
C ILE A 312 -2.75 2.19 -1.48
N GLU A 313 -2.88 0.98 -0.94
CA GLU A 313 -3.96 0.08 -1.31
C GLU A 313 -5.34 0.56 -0.85
N GLN A 314 -5.42 1.38 0.20
CA GLN A 314 -6.66 2.08 0.58
C GLN A 314 -7.10 3.08 -0.50
N ALA A 315 -6.17 3.87 -1.05
CA ALA A 315 -6.47 4.77 -2.16
C ALA A 315 -6.93 3.99 -3.40
N VAL A 316 -6.24 2.90 -3.75
CA VAL A 316 -6.61 2.07 -4.90
C VAL A 316 -8.01 1.50 -4.74
N LEU A 317 -8.34 0.94 -3.57
CA LEU A 317 -9.69 0.44 -3.31
C LEU A 317 -10.74 1.56 -3.40
N ALA A 318 -10.48 2.72 -2.81
CA ALA A 318 -11.41 3.85 -2.86
C ALA A 318 -11.64 4.33 -4.31
N MET A 319 -10.57 4.53 -5.09
CA MET A 319 -10.68 4.92 -6.51
C MET A 319 -11.39 3.86 -7.34
N MET A 320 -11.13 2.57 -7.10
CA MET A 320 -11.79 1.47 -7.80
C MET A 320 -13.28 1.42 -7.50
N LEU A 321 -13.68 1.52 -6.21
CA LEU A 321 -15.09 1.56 -5.80
C LEU A 321 -15.82 2.78 -6.37
N CYS A 322 -15.21 3.97 -6.30
CA CYS A 322 -15.76 5.18 -6.89
C CYS A 322 -15.89 5.07 -8.42
N SER A 323 -14.94 4.43 -9.09
CA SER A 323 -14.97 4.22 -10.55
C SER A 323 -16.07 3.23 -10.97
N TYR A 324 -16.27 2.14 -10.21
CA TYR A 324 -17.40 1.23 -10.44
C TYR A 324 -18.74 1.94 -10.17
N LEU A 325 -18.85 2.67 -9.05
CA LEU A 325 -20.06 3.46 -8.75
C LEU A 325 -20.37 4.46 -9.86
N PHE A 326 -19.36 5.22 -10.31
CA PHE A 326 -19.48 6.13 -11.45
C PHE A 326 -19.98 5.41 -12.70
N SER A 327 -19.40 4.25 -13.03
CA SER A 327 -19.75 3.48 -14.22
C SER A 327 -21.18 2.94 -14.15
N PHE A 328 -21.62 2.45 -12.99
CA PHE A 328 -23.01 2.03 -12.76
C PHE A 328 -23.97 3.20 -12.92
N LEU A 329 -23.69 4.34 -12.28
CA LEU A 329 -24.52 5.54 -12.39
C LEU A 329 -24.61 6.03 -13.84
N CYS A 330 -23.51 6.02 -14.60
CA CYS A 330 -23.51 6.37 -16.02
C CYS A 330 -24.41 5.44 -16.85
N LEU A 331 -24.36 4.14 -16.58
CA LEU A 331 -25.16 3.15 -17.29
C LEU A 331 -26.67 3.37 -17.08
N PHE A 332 -27.12 3.66 -15.85
CA PHE A 332 -28.54 3.88 -15.55
C PHE A 332 -29.04 5.27 -15.93
N THR A 333 -28.23 6.31 -15.73
CA THR A 333 -28.68 7.69 -16.00
C THR A 333 -28.77 8.00 -17.49
N ARG A 334 -27.96 7.34 -18.32
CA ARG A 334 -27.99 7.50 -19.78
C ARG A 334 -29.36 7.15 -20.36
N ASP A 335 -29.97 6.07 -19.88
CA ASP A 335 -31.28 5.59 -20.35
C ASP A 335 -32.40 6.60 -20.02
N VAL A 336 -32.25 7.34 -18.91
CA VAL A 336 -33.27 8.28 -18.42
C VAL A 336 -33.09 9.70 -18.96
N PHE A 337 -31.85 10.22 -18.97
CA PHE A 337 -31.58 11.65 -19.15
C PHE A 337 -30.95 12.01 -20.51
N TYR A 338 -30.73 11.02 -21.39
CA TYR A 338 -30.00 11.16 -22.65
C TYR A 338 -28.61 11.79 -22.43
N ASP A 339 -27.87 12.18 -23.48
CA ASP A 339 -26.48 12.69 -23.40
C ASP A 339 -26.36 14.09 -22.74
N ASN A 340 -26.93 14.26 -21.55
CA ASN A 340 -26.94 15.49 -20.78
C ASN A 340 -25.64 15.61 -19.96
N VAL A 341 -24.80 16.55 -20.40
CA VAL A 341 -23.52 16.88 -19.76
C VAL A 341 -23.67 17.21 -18.27
N ILE A 342 -24.74 17.89 -17.86
CA ILE A 342 -24.97 18.26 -16.46
C ILE A 342 -25.12 17.00 -15.59
N VAL A 343 -25.80 15.97 -16.10
CA VAL A 343 -25.99 14.71 -15.38
C VAL A 343 -24.64 13.99 -15.19
N LEU A 344 -23.81 13.94 -16.24
CA LEU A 344 -22.47 13.36 -16.14
C LEU A 344 -21.59 14.09 -15.10
N LEU A 345 -21.63 15.43 -15.07
CA LEU A 345 -20.92 16.24 -14.08
C LEU A 345 -21.41 15.95 -12.66
N LEU A 346 -22.72 15.82 -12.46
CA LEU A 346 -23.31 15.50 -11.15
C LEU A 346 -22.89 14.10 -10.67
N ILE A 347 -22.92 13.10 -11.54
CA ILE A 347 -22.48 11.73 -11.20
C ILE A 347 -21.02 11.74 -10.75
N PHE A 348 -20.16 12.45 -11.47
CA PHE A 348 -18.76 12.58 -11.09
C PHE A 348 -18.61 13.28 -9.73
N ALA A 349 -19.33 14.39 -9.54
CA ALA A 349 -19.32 15.16 -8.31
C ALA A 349 -19.82 14.35 -7.10
N VAL A 350 -20.61 13.30 -7.30
CA VAL A 350 -21.00 12.37 -6.24
C VAL A 350 -19.93 11.29 -6.00
N ALA A 351 -19.40 10.68 -7.07
CA ALA A 351 -18.53 9.50 -6.93
C ALA A 351 -17.10 9.85 -6.49
N TRP A 352 -16.49 10.90 -7.04
CA TRP A 352 -15.04 11.12 -6.95
C TRP A 352 -14.50 11.95 -5.77
N PRO A 353 -15.25 12.84 -5.09
CA PRO A 353 -14.69 13.62 -3.99
C PRO A 353 -14.06 12.75 -2.89
N VAL A 354 -14.69 11.60 -2.59
CA VAL A 354 -14.19 10.65 -1.58
C VAL A 354 -12.84 10.08 -1.98
N ALA A 355 -12.71 9.63 -3.23
CA ALA A 355 -11.46 9.07 -3.74
C ALA A 355 -10.32 10.10 -3.73
N ILE A 356 -10.58 11.33 -4.19
CA ILE A 356 -9.59 12.42 -4.20
C ILE A 356 -9.20 12.78 -2.75
N TYR A 357 -10.16 12.88 -1.84
CA TYR A 357 -9.89 13.18 -0.44
C TYR A 357 -9.03 12.10 0.23
N VAL A 358 -9.38 10.83 0.05
CA VAL A 358 -8.60 9.69 0.57
C VAL A 358 -7.19 9.70 0.00
N LEU A 359 -7.04 9.91 -1.31
CA LEU A 359 -5.73 9.97 -1.97
C LEU A 359 -4.86 11.10 -1.40
N ARG A 360 -5.42 12.30 -1.18
CA ARG A 360 -4.71 13.41 -0.52
C ARG A 360 -4.33 13.09 0.92
N MET A 361 -5.23 12.49 1.69
CA MET A 361 -4.94 12.06 3.07
C MET A 361 -3.78 11.07 3.11
N ASN A 362 -3.72 10.16 2.13
CA ASN A 362 -2.66 9.18 1.99
C ASN A 362 -1.31 9.83 1.67
N PHE A 363 -1.29 10.81 0.77
CA PHE A 363 -0.09 11.61 0.53
C PHE A 363 0.35 12.43 1.76
N ARG A 364 -0.58 12.90 2.60
CA ARG A 364 -0.18 13.49 3.90
C ARG A 364 0.52 12.48 4.80
N GLN A 365 0.06 11.25 4.85
CA GLN A 365 0.74 10.20 5.63
C GLN A 365 2.14 9.91 5.07
N LYS A 366 2.33 9.94 3.74
CA LYS A 366 3.66 9.90 3.11
C LYS A 366 4.56 11.06 3.55
N HIS A 367 4.05 12.29 3.59
CA HIS A 367 4.84 13.43 4.07
C HIS A 367 5.12 13.37 5.58
N GLN A 368 4.15 12.92 6.37
CA GLN A 368 4.31 12.69 7.81
C GLN A 368 5.40 11.65 8.09
N LEU A 369 5.46 10.58 7.30
CA LEU A 369 6.54 9.60 7.36
C LEU A 369 7.91 10.24 7.15
N LEU A 370 8.07 11.01 6.07
CA LEU A 370 9.35 11.68 5.79
C LEU A 370 9.73 12.65 6.93
N TYR A 371 8.73 13.35 7.47
CA TYR A 371 8.91 14.23 8.62
C TYR A 371 9.30 13.46 9.90
N GLN A 372 8.70 12.30 10.16
CA GLN A 372 9.06 11.44 11.30
C GLN A 372 10.49 10.90 11.19
N LEU A 373 10.97 10.64 9.98
CA LEU A 373 12.35 10.24 9.74
C LEU A 373 13.32 11.41 9.97
N ASP A 374 12.98 12.61 9.49
CA ASP A 374 13.77 13.83 9.71
C ASP A 374 13.95 14.16 11.18
N ASN A 375 12.86 14.03 11.95
CA ASN A 375 12.81 14.37 13.36
C ASN A 375 12.86 13.12 14.25
N PHE A 376 13.38 12.01 13.72
CA PHE A 376 13.44 10.77 14.47
C PHE A 376 14.29 10.95 15.72
N ASP A 377 13.80 10.51 16.88
CA ASP A 377 14.51 10.58 18.14
C ASP A 377 14.35 9.26 18.88
N LEU A 378 15.49 8.62 19.17
CA LEU A 378 15.55 7.33 19.83
C LEU A 378 15.01 7.38 21.26
N ASP A 379 15.03 8.52 21.95
CA ASP A 379 14.56 8.58 23.33
C ASP A 379 13.02 8.58 23.41
N THR A 380 12.36 9.09 22.37
CA THR A 380 10.89 9.19 22.28
C THR A 380 10.20 7.90 21.88
N VAL A 381 10.95 6.89 21.40
CA VAL A 381 10.37 5.63 20.96
C VAL A 381 9.88 4.80 22.16
N LYS A 382 8.74 4.13 21.98
CA LYS A 382 8.08 3.35 23.02
C LYS A 382 8.57 1.91 22.99
N CYS A 383 8.86 1.37 24.18
CA CYS A 383 9.09 -0.04 24.43
C CYS A 383 8.19 -0.48 25.59
N SER A 384 7.61 -1.68 25.51
CA SER A 384 6.68 -2.18 26.53
C SER A 384 7.40 -2.74 27.75
N GLN A 385 8.61 -3.27 27.58
CA GLN A 385 9.41 -3.87 28.66
C GLN A 385 10.74 -3.14 28.77
N GLN A 386 11.16 -2.84 30.00
CA GLN A 386 12.42 -2.14 30.24
C GLN A 386 13.63 -2.98 29.82
N PHE A 387 13.62 -4.28 30.14
CA PHE A 387 14.68 -5.20 29.70
C PHE A 387 14.87 -5.20 28.18
N ASP A 388 13.78 -5.23 27.41
CA ASP A 388 13.84 -5.15 25.94
C ASP A 388 14.46 -3.82 25.48
N ARG A 389 14.13 -2.71 26.18
CA ARG A 389 14.72 -1.40 25.90
C ARG A 389 16.23 -1.43 26.10
N ASP A 390 16.68 -1.92 27.25
CA ASP A 390 18.10 -1.98 27.59
C ASP A 390 18.86 -2.91 26.63
N PHE A 391 18.29 -4.09 26.34
CA PHE A 391 18.86 -5.04 25.38
C PHE A 391 19.02 -4.43 23.98
N ILE A 392 17.98 -3.77 23.47
CA ILE A 392 18.01 -3.15 22.13
C ILE A 392 18.99 -1.99 22.09
N LEU A 393 19.00 -1.13 23.11
CA LEU A 393 19.90 0.01 23.16
C LEU A 393 21.37 -0.43 23.23
N ALA A 394 21.69 -1.47 24.00
CA ALA A 394 23.02 -2.07 24.03
C ALA A 394 23.42 -2.66 22.66
N ALA A 395 22.50 -3.31 21.95
CA ALA A 395 22.75 -3.82 20.60
C ALA A 395 22.98 -2.68 19.59
N ILE A 396 22.20 -1.60 19.67
CA ILE A 396 22.36 -0.40 18.83
C ILE A 396 23.73 0.23 19.07
N GLU A 397 24.12 0.47 20.33
CA GLU A 397 25.43 1.02 20.67
C GLU A 397 26.56 0.12 20.18
N LYS A 398 26.43 -1.21 20.31
CA LYS A 398 27.42 -2.14 19.77
C LYS A 398 27.56 -2.07 18.24
N TRP A 399 26.45 -1.95 17.51
CA TRP A 399 26.48 -2.00 16.04
C TRP A 399 26.84 -0.68 15.36
N TYR A 400 26.42 0.44 15.96
CA TYR A 400 26.58 1.79 15.41
C TYR A 400 27.62 2.62 16.15
N GLY A 401 28.19 2.12 17.26
CA GLY A 401 29.16 2.80 18.10
C GLY A 401 28.52 3.74 19.13
N SER A 402 27.37 4.35 18.82
CA SER A 402 26.60 5.17 19.76
C SER A 402 25.12 5.26 19.37
N LYS A 403 24.28 5.64 20.33
CA LYS A 403 22.87 5.99 20.09
C LYS A 403 22.71 7.13 19.07
N GLN A 404 23.60 8.13 19.13
CA GLN A 404 23.56 9.27 18.21
C GLN A 404 23.91 8.87 16.77
N ALA A 405 24.93 8.04 16.58
CA ALA A 405 25.28 7.53 15.25
C ALA A 405 24.12 6.74 14.62
N PHE A 406 23.36 6.02 15.45
CA PHE A 406 22.14 5.35 15.00
C PHE A 406 21.04 6.34 14.58
N VAL A 407 20.80 7.39 15.38
CA VAL A 407 19.85 8.45 15.03
C VAL A 407 20.24 9.13 13.72
N ASP A 408 21.52 9.41 13.52
CA ASP A 408 22.04 10.02 12.29
C ASP A 408 21.83 9.09 11.09
N PHE A 409 22.09 7.79 11.23
CA PHE A 409 21.79 6.78 10.21
C PHE A 409 20.30 6.77 9.83
N VAL A 410 19.39 6.83 10.81
CA VAL A 410 17.94 6.87 10.55
C VAL A 410 17.53 8.14 9.82
N ARG A 411 18.02 9.31 10.28
CA ARG A 411 17.69 10.63 9.72
C ARG A 411 18.28 10.85 8.33
N GLN A 412 19.42 10.23 8.02
CA GLN A 412 20.17 10.47 6.78
C GLN A 412 20.07 9.29 5.82
N ASP A 413 20.80 8.21 6.06
CA ASP A 413 20.95 7.10 5.12
C ASP A 413 19.63 6.38 4.86
N LEU A 414 18.95 5.98 5.93
CA LEU A 414 17.67 5.29 5.83
C LEU A 414 16.62 6.20 5.20
N LYS A 415 16.56 7.47 5.62
CA LYS A 415 15.66 8.45 5.02
C LYS A 415 15.94 8.59 3.52
N TYR A 416 17.20 8.66 3.09
CA TYR A 416 17.56 8.77 1.69
C TYR A 416 17.12 7.53 0.89
N GLU A 417 17.33 6.32 1.41
CA GLU A 417 16.85 5.08 0.80
C GLU A 417 15.32 5.05 0.71
N LEU A 418 14.64 5.46 1.78
CA LEU A 418 13.18 5.52 1.83
C LEU A 418 12.63 6.62 0.92
N GLU A 419 13.23 7.80 0.85
CA GLU A 419 12.88 8.86 -0.10
C GLU A 419 13.02 8.37 -1.53
N LYS A 420 14.07 7.61 -1.85
CA LYS A 420 14.25 6.99 -3.17
C LYS A 420 13.14 5.97 -3.44
N SER A 421 12.79 5.14 -2.46
CA SER A 421 11.67 4.21 -2.59
C SER A 421 10.33 4.92 -2.68
N LEU A 422 10.10 6.00 -1.91
CA LEU A 422 8.82 6.70 -1.77
C LEU A 422 8.57 7.71 -2.89
N SER A 423 9.64 8.31 -3.42
CA SER A 423 9.58 9.06 -4.67
C SER A 423 9.33 8.14 -5.87
N ARG A 424 9.70 6.85 -5.74
CA ARG A 424 9.29 5.77 -6.64
C ARG A 424 7.93 5.16 -6.28
N THR A 425 7.42 5.29 -5.04
CA THR A 425 6.06 4.84 -4.66
C THR A 425 5.03 5.80 -5.23
N ARG A 426 4.97 5.76 -6.55
CA ARG A 426 3.78 5.94 -7.36
C ARG A 426 2.83 4.81 -7.07
N LEU A 427 1.59 4.94 -7.52
CA LEU A 427 0.77 3.75 -7.66
C LEU A 427 1.50 2.80 -8.61
N PRO A 428 1.84 1.57 -8.19
CA PRO A 428 2.43 0.59 -9.09
C PRO A 428 1.60 0.45 -10.36
N ASN A 429 2.23 0.28 -11.52
CA ASN A 429 1.52 0.16 -12.80
C ASN A 429 0.43 -0.92 -12.78
N GLN A 430 0.65 -2.02 -12.05
CA GLN A 430 -0.39 -3.03 -11.87
C GLN A 430 -1.67 -2.49 -11.20
N TYR A 431 -1.57 -1.53 -10.28
CA TYR A 431 -2.74 -0.91 -9.66
C TYR A 431 -3.42 0.06 -10.61
N LEU A 432 -2.67 0.76 -11.47
CA LEU A 432 -3.28 1.58 -12.53
C LEU A 432 -4.10 0.71 -13.49
N LEU A 433 -3.64 -0.50 -13.83
CA LEU A 433 -4.43 -1.46 -14.61
C LEU A 433 -5.74 -1.85 -13.90
N LEU A 434 -5.72 -2.08 -12.59
CA LEU A 434 -6.94 -2.34 -11.80
C LEU A 434 -7.92 -1.16 -11.86
N LEU A 435 -7.42 0.08 -11.90
CA LEU A 435 -8.27 1.27 -11.99
C LEU A 435 -8.91 1.46 -13.36
N LEU A 436 -8.39 0.81 -14.41
CA LEU A 436 -8.98 0.86 -15.75
C LEU A 436 -10.17 -0.11 -15.92
N THR A 437 -10.24 -1.17 -15.10
CA THR A 437 -11.25 -2.22 -15.29
C THR A 437 -12.70 -1.75 -15.23
N PRO A 438 -13.11 -0.78 -14.38
CA PRO A 438 -14.48 -0.30 -14.36
C PRO A 438 -14.85 0.36 -15.69
N VAL A 439 -14.02 1.28 -16.18
CA VAL A 439 -14.34 2.04 -17.40
C VAL A 439 -14.27 1.15 -18.63
N LEU A 440 -13.27 0.26 -18.73
CA LEU A 440 -13.21 -0.72 -19.81
C LEU A 440 -14.44 -1.64 -19.84
N SER A 441 -14.96 -2.03 -18.67
CA SER A 441 -16.20 -2.81 -18.60
C SER A 441 -17.39 -2.01 -19.11
N LEU A 442 -17.45 -0.70 -18.83
CA LEU A 442 -18.54 0.17 -19.30
C LEU A 442 -18.51 0.32 -20.82
N SER A 443 -17.33 0.63 -21.37
CA SER A 443 -17.16 0.81 -22.80
C SER A 443 -17.31 -0.49 -23.58
N ALA A 444 -16.99 -1.64 -22.97
CA ALA A 444 -17.26 -2.95 -23.55
C ALA A 444 -18.76 -3.23 -23.70
N GLU A 445 -19.63 -2.75 -22.80
CA GLU A 445 -21.10 -2.84 -22.97
C GLU A 445 -21.56 -2.05 -24.20
N PHE A 446 -21.07 -0.82 -24.38
CA PHE A 446 -21.41 0.00 -25.54
C PHE A 446 -20.89 -0.59 -26.85
N PHE A 447 -19.65 -1.12 -26.84
CA PHE A 447 -19.07 -1.80 -27.98
C PHE A 447 -19.88 -3.04 -28.38
N LEU A 448 -20.24 -3.88 -27.40
CA LEU A 448 -21.06 -5.07 -27.62
C LEU A 448 -22.47 -4.70 -28.12
N ALA A 449 -23.08 -3.65 -27.58
CA ALA A 449 -24.37 -3.16 -28.06
C ALA A 449 -24.30 -2.76 -29.54
N ALA A 450 -23.30 -1.96 -29.94
CA ALA A 450 -23.09 -1.59 -31.33
C ALA A 450 -22.87 -2.82 -32.24
N TRP A 451 -22.10 -3.80 -31.77
CA TRP A 451 -21.88 -5.05 -32.52
C TRP A 451 -23.21 -5.80 -32.70
N LYS A 452 -23.99 -6.00 -31.63
CA LYS A 452 -25.30 -6.65 -31.72
C LYS A 452 -26.30 -5.89 -32.58
N GLY A 453 -26.21 -4.57 -32.64
CA GLY A 453 -26.99 -3.72 -33.55
C GLY A 453 -26.59 -3.83 -35.02
N GLY A 454 -25.56 -4.60 -35.37
CA GLY A 454 -25.11 -4.76 -36.75
C GLY A 454 -24.26 -3.58 -37.26
N ALA A 455 -23.59 -2.84 -36.36
CA ALA A 455 -22.67 -1.80 -36.77
C ALA A 455 -21.59 -2.37 -37.71
N PRO A 456 -21.21 -1.65 -38.77
CA PRO A 456 -20.21 -2.11 -39.71
C PRO A 456 -18.83 -2.20 -39.04
N SER A 457 -17.95 -3.07 -39.56
CA SER A 457 -16.67 -3.40 -38.92
C SER A 457 -15.72 -2.20 -38.77
N ASP A 458 -15.79 -1.25 -39.70
CA ASP A 458 -15.04 0.01 -39.65
C ASP A 458 -15.52 0.93 -38.52
N ALA A 459 -16.83 1.03 -38.29
CA ALA A 459 -17.41 1.74 -37.17
C ALA A 459 -16.99 1.09 -35.83
N LEU A 460 -17.08 -0.24 -35.72
CA LEU A 460 -16.62 -0.99 -34.54
C LEU A 460 -15.12 -0.78 -34.29
N LEU A 461 -14.29 -0.86 -35.34
CA LEU A 461 -12.85 -0.63 -35.23
C LEU A 461 -12.55 0.82 -34.79
N SER A 462 -13.25 1.80 -35.35
CA SER A 462 -13.12 3.21 -34.96
C SER A 462 -13.48 3.41 -33.49
N PHE A 463 -14.57 2.81 -33.00
CA PHE A 463 -14.94 2.83 -31.59
C PHE A 463 -13.86 2.19 -30.71
N ALA A 464 -13.37 1.00 -31.06
CA ALA A 464 -12.35 0.30 -30.30
C ALA A 464 -11.04 1.11 -30.21
N VAL A 465 -10.62 1.73 -31.31
CA VAL A 465 -9.41 2.57 -31.35
C VAL A 465 -9.61 3.87 -30.55
N GLY A 466 -10.73 4.58 -30.78
CA GLY A 466 -10.96 5.90 -30.20
C GLY A 466 -11.34 5.87 -28.71
N ILE A 467 -12.22 4.95 -28.33
CA ILE A 467 -12.76 4.84 -26.97
C ILE A 467 -11.96 3.83 -26.15
N LEU A 468 -11.97 2.54 -26.50
CA LEU A 468 -11.36 1.51 -25.64
C LEU A 468 -9.84 1.74 -25.48
N LEU A 469 -9.12 1.97 -26.57
CA LEU A 469 -7.67 2.21 -26.49
C LEU A 469 -7.36 3.67 -26.21
N GLY A 470 -7.87 4.59 -27.03
CA GLY A 470 -7.53 6.01 -26.94
C GLY A 470 -7.98 6.66 -25.63
N PHE A 471 -9.26 6.55 -25.29
CA PHE A 471 -9.83 7.20 -24.12
C PHE A 471 -9.61 6.36 -22.85
N ASP A 472 -10.12 5.14 -22.81
CA ASP A 472 -10.16 4.35 -21.57
C ASP A 472 -8.78 3.88 -21.12
N VAL A 473 -7.94 3.41 -22.05
CA VAL A 473 -6.59 2.98 -21.67
C VAL A 473 -5.68 4.19 -21.50
N PHE A 474 -5.41 4.98 -22.54
CA PHE A 474 -4.34 5.98 -22.47
C PHE A 474 -4.76 7.31 -21.84
N PHE A 475 -5.91 7.87 -22.22
CA PHE A 475 -6.33 9.18 -21.71
C PHE A 475 -6.71 9.15 -20.23
N ILE A 476 -7.47 8.14 -19.80
CA ILE A 476 -7.82 7.96 -18.38
C ILE A 476 -6.58 7.60 -17.56
N TRP A 477 -5.64 6.82 -18.10
CA TRP A 477 -4.35 6.61 -17.44
C TRP A 477 -3.62 7.93 -17.19
N ALA A 478 -3.48 8.77 -18.21
CA ALA A 478 -2.86 10.09 -18.07
C ALA A 478 -3.59 10.97 -17.04
N SER A 479 -4.93 10.93 -17.04
CA SER A 479 -5.76 11.70 -16.12
C SER A 479 -5.63 11.22 -14.68
N ASN A 480 -5.56 9.90 -14.45
CA ASN A 480 -5.30 9.32 -13.14
C ASN A 480 -3.90 9.73 -12.63
N LEU A 481 -2.88 9.70 -13.48
CA LEU A 481 -1.54 10.17 -13.12
C LEU A 481 -1.53 11.66 -12.75
N LEU A 482 -2.27 12.49 -13.50
CA LEU A 482 -2.43 13.91 -13.19
C LEU A 482 -3.12 14.11 -11.83
N MET A 483 -4.20 13.37 -11.57
CA MET A 483 -4.91 13.43 -10.29
C MET A 483 -4.00 13.06 -9.12
N ILE A 484 -3.25 11.95 -9.24
CA ILE A 484 -2.30 11.47 -8.24
C ILE A 484 -1.22 12.52 -7.98
N TYR A 485 -0.66 13.08 -9.05
CA TYR A 485 0.34 14.14 -8.99
C TYR A 485 -0.17 15.38 -8.23
N LEU A 486 -1.35 15.88 -8.60
CA LEU A 486 -1.96 17.04 -7.95
C LEU A 486 -2.27 16.77 -6.47
N CYS A 487 -2.71 15.55 -6.14
CA CYS A 487 -2.97 15.16 -4.76
C CYS A 487 -1.70 15.14 -3.91
N ASP A 488 -0.56 14.67 -4.44
CA ASP A 488 0.74 14.69 -3.75
C ASP A 488 1.21 16.14 -3.54
N VAL A 489 1.22 16.96 -4.59
CA VAL A 489 1.69 18.36 -4.52
C VAL A 489 0.85 19.20 -3.55
N LEU A 490 -0.47 18.98 -3.49
CA LEU A 490 -1.39 19.73 -2.65
C LEU A 490 -1.65 19.08 -1.28
N ALA A 491 -1.00 17.95 -0.95
CA ALA A 491 -1.18 17.29 0.34
C ALA A 491 -0.59 18.05 1.55
N PRO A 492 0.64 18.64 1.50
CA PRO A 492 1.29 19.20 2.69
C PRO A 492 0.59 20.41 3.34
N ARG A 493 -0.22 21.16 2.59
CA ARG A 493 -0.79 22.44 3.06
C ARG A 493 -2.07 22.20 3.86
N ARG A 494 -1.96 22.11 5.20
CA ARG A 494 -3.14 22.06 6.07
C ARG A 494 -3.55 23.46 6.51
N SER A 495 -4.70 23.92 6.02
CA SER A 495 -5.27 25.20 6.44
C SER A 495 -6.79 25.15 6.43
N GLY A 496 -7.37 24.41 7.39
CA GLY A 496 -8.82 24.36 7.65
C GLY A 496 -9.67 24.24 6.39
N HIS A 497 -10.54 25.22 6.15
CA HIS A 497 -11.46 25.27 5.01
C HIS A 497 -10.79 25.25 3.62
N LEU A 498 -9.54 25.73 3.49
CA LEU A 498 -8.81 25.69 2.22
C LEU A 498 -8.53 24.25 1.77
N ASP A 499 -8.57 23.28 2.69
CA ASP A 499 -8.36 21.88 2.34
C ASP A 499 -9.48 21.34 1.43
N HIS A 500 -10.73 21.71 1.71
CA HIS A 500 -11.87 21.35 0.87
C HIS A 500 -11.81 22.06 -0.48
N LEU A 501 -11.37 23.32 -0.51
CA LEU A 501 -11.19 24.07 -1.75
C LEU A 501 -10.10 23.46 -2.64
N GLN A 502 -9.02 22.93 -2.07
CA GLN A 502 -8.00 22.20 -2.82
C GLN A 502 -8.55 20.91 -3.43
N THR A 503 -9.32 20.12 -2.67
CA THR A 503 -10.00 18.92 -3.21
C THR A 503 -10.97 19.29 -4.32
N LEU A 504 -11.77 20.34 -4.12
CA LEU A 504 -12.71 20.85 -5.12
C LEU A 504 -11.99 21.31 -6.39
N PHE A 505 -10.87 22.03 -6.26
CA PHE A 505 -10.05 22.46 -7.39
C PHE A 505 -9.53 21.27 -8.21
N ILE A 506 -8.95 20.26 -7.55
CA ILE A 506 -8.49 19.04 -8.24
C ILE A 506 -9.66 18.35 -8.94
N MET A 507 -10.80 18.22 -8.25
CA MET A 507 -11.99 17.61 -8.82
C MET A 507 -12.45 18.35 -10.08
N VAL A 508 -12.64 19.67 -10.04
CA VAL A 508 -13.06 20.47 -11.19
C VAL A 508 -12.08 20.32 -12.36
N LEU A 509 -10.78 20.35 -12.09
CA LEU A 509 -9.75 20.20 -13.12
C LEU A 509 -9.79 18.82 -13.77
N ILE A 510 -9.88 17.75 -12.98
CA ILE A 510 -9.92 16.36 -13.49
C ILE A 510 -11.23 16.11 -14.24
N VAL A 511 -12.37 16.57 -13.72
CA VAL A 511 -13.68 16.50 -14.39
C VAL A 511 -13.61 17.16 -15.76
N THR A 512 -13.11 18.40 -15.80
CA THR A 512 -13.02 19.17 -17.04
C THR A 512 -12.11 18.46 -18.05
N THR A 513 -10.98 17.92 -17.59
CA THR A 513 -10.04 17.16 -18.43
C THR A 513 -10.70 15.91 -19.02
N LEU A 514 -11.37 15.12 -18.18
CA LEU A 514 -12.07 13.90 -18.61
C LEU A 514 -13.23 14.19 -19.56
N TYR A 515 -13.99 15.26 -19.31
CA TYR A 515 -15.07 15.70 -20.17
C TYR A 515 -14.56 16.17 -21.55
N VAL A 516 -13.52 17.01 -21.59
CA VAL A 516 -12.92 17.44 -22.85
C VAL A 516 -12.38 16.23 -23.63
N GLY A 517 -11.67 15.32 -22.95
CA GLY A 517 -11.18 14.08 -23.55
C GLY A 517 -12.30 13.21 -24.12
N SER A 518 -13.42 13.06 -23.40
CA SER A 518 -14.54 12.23 -23.86
C SER A 518 -15.24 12.85 -25.06
N VAL A 519 -15.45 14.17 -25.09
CA VAL A 519 -16.03 14.87 -26.24
C VAL A 519 -15.12 14.79 -27.46
N VAL A 520 -13.81 15.03 -27.29
CA VAL A 520 -12.85 14.96 -28.40
C VAL A 520 -12.75 13.53 -28.94
N SER A 521 -12.66 12.52 -28.06
CA SER A 521 -12.70 11.11 -28.46
C SER A 521 -13.98 10.79 -29.22
N ALA A 522 -15.13 11.22 -28.69
CA ALA A 522 -16.43 11.00 -29.31
C ALA A 522 -16.49 11.55 -30.74
N ARG A 523 -16.09 12.82 -30.92
CA ARG A 523 -16.03 13.43 -32.25
C ARG A 523 -15.04 12.70 -33.17
N ALA A 524 -13.88 12.32 -32.65
CA ALA A 524 -12.85 11.64 -33.42
C ALA A 524 -13.34 10.31 -33.99
N TYR A 525 -13.91 9.43 -33.16
CA TYR A 525 -14.37 8.11 -33.61
C TYR A 525 -15.65 8.17 -34.45
N GLN A 526 -16.52 9.17 -34.18
CA GLN A 526 -17.77 9.36 -34.92
C GLN A 526 -17.56 9.80 -36.36
N HIS A 527 -16.50 10.57 -36.63
CA HIS A 527 -16.24 11.09 -37.98
C HIS A 527 -15.46 10.11 -38.86
N SER A 528 -14.39 9.48 -38.35
CA SER A 528 -13.59 8.55 -39.16
C SER A 528 -12.62 7.72 -38.30
N LEU A 529 -12.19 6.57 -38.84
CA LEU A 529 -11.10 5.77 -38.25
C LEU A 529 -9.78 6.55 -38.15
N ALA A 530 -9.48 7.42 -39.13
CA ALA A 530 -8.29 8.27 -39.08
C ALA A 530 -8.34 9.25 -37.89
N GLY A 531 -9.52 9.84 -37.63
CA GLY A 531 -9.75 10.67 -36.45
C GLY A 531 -9.49 9.90 -35.15
N ALA A 532 -10.03 8.68 -35.03
CA ALA A 532 -9.79 7.81 -33.88
C ALA A 532 -8.30 7.51 -33.67
N LEU A 533 -7.56 7.21 -34.74
CA LEU A 533 -6.11 6.97 -34.68
C LEU A 533 -5.31 8.20 -34.27
N ILE A 534 -5.68 9.40 -34.75
CA ILE A 534 -5.06 10.66 -34.33
C ILE A 534 -5.28 10.87 -32.83
N PHE A 535 -6.51 10.68 -32.36
CA PHE A 535 -6.83 10.80 -30.93
C PHE A 535 -6.04 9.79 -30.09
N LEU A 536 -5.95 8.53 -30.52
CA LEU A 536 -5.12 7.52 -29.87
C LEU A 536 -3.65 7.99 -29.77
N GLY A 537 -3.07 8.51 -30.85
CA GLY A 537 -1.70 9.03 -30.85
C GLY A 537 -1.49 10.16 -29.84
N VAL A 538 -2.44 11.10 -29.76
CA VAL A 538 -2.41 12.19 -28.77
C VAL A 538 -2.53 11.65 -27.34
N SER A 539 -3.43 10.71 -27.09
CA SER A 539 -3.61 10.09 -25.77
C SER A 539 -2.39 9.30 -25.32
N VAL A 540 -1.74 8.56 -26.23
CA VAL A 540 -0.49 7.84 -25.94
C VAL A 540 0.63 8.83 -25.58
N LEU A 541 0.75 9.92 -26.33
CA LEU A 541 1.73 10.97 -26.03
C LEU A 541 1.46 11.61 -24.67
N LEU A 542 0.20 11.92 -24.36
CA LEU A 542 -0.18 12.48 -23.07
C LEU A 542 0.13 11.50 -21.91
N ALA A 543 -0.20 10.22 -22.07
CA ALA A 543 0.11 9.18 -21.09
C ALA A 543 1.63 9.01 -20.88
N ALA A 544 2.42 9.07 -21.95
CA ALA A 544 3.88 9.03 -21.89
C ALA A 544 4.45 10.28 -21.18
N CYS A 545 3.96 11.48 -21.52
CA CYS A 545 4.33 12.73 -20.86
C CYS A 545 4.00 12.69 -19.37
N MET A 546 2.80 12.25 -18.99
CA MET A 546 2.40 12.13 -17.59
C MET A 546 3.21 11.07 -16.85
N SER A 547 3.50 9.93 -17.47
CA SER A 547 4.37 8.90 -16.90
C SER A 547 5.82 9.39 -16.72
N TRP A 548 6.29 10.26 -17.60
CA TRP A 548 7.60 10.91 -17.49
C TRP A 548 7.62 12.02 -16.42
N LEU A 549 6.56 12.82 -16.31
CA LEU A 549 6.42 13.83 -15.26
C LEU A 549 6.34 13.17 -13.89
N GLU A 550 5.52 12.12 -13.78
CA GLU A 550 5.50 11.27 -12.60
C GLU A 550 6.90 10.68 -12.37
N GLY A 551 7.56 10.28 -13.48
CA GLY A 551 8.96 9.87 -13.69
C GLY A 551 10.00 10.62 -12.87
N ARG A 552 9.88 11.94 -12.83
CA ARG A 552 10.81 12.82 -12.16
C ARG A 552 10.14 13.36 -10.91
N SER A 553 10.67 13.03 -9.73
CA SER A 553 10.14 13.65 -8.51
C SER A 553 10.32 15.16 -8.64
N VAL A 554 9.28 15.95 -8.41
CA VAL A 554 9.39 17.42 -8.42
C VAL A 554 10.49 17.87 -7.48
N ALA A 555 10.70 17.16 -6.38
CA ALA A 555 11.83 17.40 -5.48
C ALA A 555 13.19 17.15 -6.15
N SER A 556 13.34 16.18 -7.06
CA SER A 556 14.56 16.00 -7.85
C SER A 556 14.75 17.15 -8.84
N LEU A 557 13.67 17.62 -9.47
CA LEU A 557 13.72 18.71 -10.44
C LEU A 557 13.97 20.06 -9.75
N LEU A 558 13.33 20.32 -8.60
CA LEU A 558 13.58 21.48 -7.76
C LEU A 558 14.95 21.43 -7.10
N ARG A 559 15.44 20.26 -6.66
CA ARG A 559 16.83 20.11 -6.18
C ARG A 559 17.82 20.39 -7.31
N TYR A 560 17.53 19.90 -8.51
CA TYR A 560 18.33 20.20 -9.70
C TYR A 560 18.33 21.71 -10.02
N CYS A 561 17.14 22.35 -10.05
CA CYS A 561 17.04 23.80 -10.28
C CYS A 561 17.71 24.62 -9.18
N ARG A 562 17.55 24.25 -7.89
CA ARG A 562 18.24 24.93 -6.78
C ARG A 562 19.75 24.78 -6.88
N ARG A 563 20.25 23.57 -7.21
CA ARG A 563 21.68 23.34 -7.44
C ARG A 563 22.20 24.15 -8.63
N ALA A 564 21.42 24.23 -9.72
CA ALA A 564 21.76 25.04 -10.88
C ALA A 564 21.81 26.54 -10.52
N CYS A 565 20.85 27.05 -9.73
CA CYS A 565 20.88 28.42 -9.23
C CYS A 565 22.06 28.69 -8.29
N SER A 566 22.37 27.77 -7.36
CA SER A 566 23.53 27.95 -6.46
C SER A 566 24.86 27.89 -7.20
N HIS A 567 24.97 27.08 -8.26
CA HIS A 567 26.16 27.09 -9.11
C HIS A 567 26.30 28.40 -9.90
N ALA A 568 25.19 28.95 -10.41
CA ALA A 568 25.21 30.26 -11.07
C ALA A 568 25.63 31.38 -10.11
N GLU A 569 25.20 31.37 -8.84
CA GLU A 569 25.63 32.37 -7.85
C GLU A 569 27.12 32.28 -7.49
N VAL A 570 27.72 31.08 -7.54
CA VAL A 570 29.15 30.89 -7.28
C VAL A 570 30.00 31.29 -8.50
N GLU A 571 29.50 31.06 -9.71
CA GLU A 571 30.22 31.37 -10.96
C GLU A 571 30.15 32.87 -11.32
N PHE A 572 29.13 33.59 -10.84
CA PHE A 572 28.99 35.06 -10.95
C PHE A 572 29.28 35.80 -9.64
N GLY A 573 30.15 35.23 -8.79
CA GLY A 573 30.70 35.94 -7.64
C GLY A 573 31.29 37.30 -8.06
N PRO A 574 31.21 38.33 -7.18
CA PRO A 574 31.49 39.70 -7.57
C PRO A 574 32.92 39.80 -8.13
N GLU A 575 33.05 40.24 -9.39
CA GLU A 575 34.30 40.78 -9.90
C GLU A 575 34.74 41.89 -8.93
N GLN A 576 35.79 41.59 -8.15
CA GLN A 576 36.63 42.58 -7.51
C GLN A 576 37.84 42.86 -8.40
#